data_AF-A0A926ZM65-F1
#
_entry.id   AF-A0A926ZM65-F1
#
_cell.length_a   1.000
_cell.length_b   1.000
_cell.length_c   1.000
_cell.angle_alpha   90.00
_cell.angle_beta   90.00
_cell.angle_gamma   90.00
#
_symmetry.space_group_name_H-M   'P 1'
#
loop_
_entity.id
_entity.type
_entity.pdbx_description
1 polymer ?
#
loop_
_entity_poly.entity_id
_entity_poly.type
_entity_poly.pdbx_seq_one_letter_code
_entity_poly.pdbx_strand_id
1 'polypeptide(L)'
;MTKTTVKLQIPFESLLDAIANLALEEKHQLWQLLNDEINQSEGNLFPEDSYDWGSQGQPKAKPVEYIPGVGLKVVGGKNAPT
;
A
#
# COMPACT_ATOMS: atom_id res chain seq x y z
N MET A 1 -8.13 -2.53 -32.66
CA MET A 1 -9.38 -1.74 -32.56
C MET A 1 -9.10 -0.53 -31.68
N THR A 2 -9.23 0.68 -32.22
CA THR A 2 -8.97 1.94 -31.52
C THR A 2 -10.17 2.28 -30.63
N LYS A 3 -10.02 2.18 -29.30
CA LYS A 3 -11.05 2.63 -28.34
C LYS A 3 -11.14 4.16 -28.42
N THR A 4 -12.20 4.66 -29.03
CA THR A 4 -12.54 6.09 -29.08
C THR A 4 -12.96 6.53 -27.68
N THR A 5 -12.08 7.18 -26.95
CA THR A 5 -12.38 7.73 -25.62
C THR A 5 -13.05 9.10 -25.77
N VAL A 6 -14.38 9.12 -25.65
CA VAL A 6 -15.15 10.37 -25.61
C VAL A 6 -14.99 10.98 -24.21
N LYS A 7 -14.34 12.14 -24.11
CA LYS A 7 -14.22 12.90 -22.85
C LYS A 7 -15.52 13.67 -22.62
N LEU A 8 -16.46 13.07 -21.91
CA LEU A 8 -17.69 13.72 -21.48
C LEU A 8 -17.43 14.51 -20.19
N GLN A 9 -17.76 15.81 -20.21
CA GLN A 9 -17.81 16.64 -19.02
C GLN A 9 -19.20 16.48 -18.38
N ILE A 10 -19.35 15.44 -17.56
CA ILE A 10 -20.53 15.26 -16.73
C ILE A 10 -20.28 15.87 -15.34
N PRO A 11 -21.29 16.51 -14.73
CA PRO A 11 -21.18 16.95 -13.35
C PRO A 11 -21.00 15.73 -12.44
N PHE A 12 -20.20 15.89 -11.39
CA PHE A 12 -19.85 14.80 -10.48
C PHE A 12 -21.08 14.18 -9.81
N GLU A 13 -22.10 14.98 -9.51
CA GLU A 13 -23.35 14.51 -8.92
C GLU A 13 -24.09 13.53 -9.84
N SER A 14 -24.16 13.79 -11.14
CA SER A 14 -24.78 12.86 -12.10
C SER A 14 -24.00 11.56 -12.24
N LEU A 15 -22.67 11.59 -12.06
CA LEU A 15 -21.86 10.37 -12.01
C LEU A 15 -22.17 9.56 -10.75
N LEU A 16 -22.29 10.22 -9.59
CA LEU A 16 -22.65 9.55 -8.33
C LEU A 16 -24.03 8.91 -8.40
N ASP A 17 -25.02 9.60 -8.95
CA ASP A 17 -26.37 9.05 -9.12
C ASP A 17 -26.39 7.86 -10.09
N ALA A 18 -25.60 7.91 -11.16
CA ALA A 18 -25.45 6.78 -12.06
C ALA A 18 -24.84 5.57 -11.33
N ILE A 19 -23.78 5.79 -10.54
CA ILE A 19 -23.12 4.74 -9.74
C ILE A 19 -24.07 4.17 -8.68
N ALA A 20 -24.87 5.01 -8.03
CA ALA A 20 -25.83 4.60 -7.01
C ALA A 20 -26.90 3.65 -7.59
N ASN A 21 -27.31 3.88 -8.84
CA ASN A 21 -28.32 3.09 -9.55
C ASN A 21 -27.77 1.84 -10.27
N LEU A 22 -26.45 1.62 -10.31
CA LEU A 22 -25.86 0.40 -10.88
C LEU A 22 -26.30 -0.86 -10.13
N ALA A 23 -26.39 -1.98 -10.86
CA ALA A 23 -26.58 -3.29 -10.27
C ALA A 23 -25.37 -3.71 -9.41
N LEU A 24 -25.57 -4.67 -8.50
CA LEU A 24 -24.51 -5.11 -7.58
C LEU A 24 -23.27 -5.63 -8.32
N GLU A 25 -23.45 -6.39 -9.41
CA GLU A 25 -22.36 -6.93 -10.22
C GLU A 25 -21.54 -5.82 -10.88
N GLU A 26 -22.21 -4.81 -11.43
CA GLU A 26 -21.55 -3.66 -12.07
C GLU A 26 -20.81 -2.80 -11.04
N LYS A 27 -21.37 -2.67 -9.82
CA LYS A 27 -20.69 -2.02 -8.69
C LYS A 27 -19.42 -2.77 -8.29
N HIS A 28 -19.44 -4.10 -8.27
CA HIS A 28 -18.25 -4.90 -8.00
C HIS A 28 -17.18 -4.71 -9.07
N GLN A 29 -17.57 -4.69 -10.35
CA GLN A 29 -16.63 -4.43 -11.46
C GLN A 29 -16.01 -3.04 -11.38
N LEU A 30 -16.83 -2.02 -11.09
CA LEU A 30 -16.35 -0.65 -10.88
C LEU A 30 -15.40 -0.57 -9.69
N TRP A 31 -15.74 -1.23 -8.59
CA TRP A 31 -14.89 -1.28 -7.41
C TRP A 31 -13.53 -1.93 -7.70
N GLN A 32 -13.50 -3.06 -8.43
CA GLN A 32 -12.25 -3.69 -8.82
C GLN A 32 -11.38 -2.78 -9.68
N LEU A 33 -11.97 -2.10 -10.67
CA LEU A 33 -11.23 -1.20 -11.56
C LEU A 33 -10.64 0.00 -10.79
N LEU A 34 -11.44 0.62 -9.93
CA LEU A 34 -10.98 1.72 -9.07
C LEU A 34 -9.89 1.26 -8.10
N ASN A 35 -10.07 0.08 -7.49
CA ASN A 35 -9.09 -0.49 -6.58
C ASN A 35 -7.76 -0.79 -7.30
N ASP A 36 -7.79 -1.34 -8.51
CA ASP A 36 -6.59 -1.59 -9.30
C ASP A 36 -5.89 -0.29 -9.68
N GLU A 37 -6.62 0.76 -10.05
CA GLU A 37 -6.07 2.07 -10.40
C GLU A 37 -5.45 2.79 -9.19
N ILE A 38 -6.10 2.69 -8.02
CA ILE A 38 -5.55 3.18 -6.75
C ILE A 38 -4.27 2.43 -6.42
N ASN A 39 -4.28 1.09 -6.46
CA ASN A 39 -3.10 0.28 -6.14
C ASN A 39 -1.94 0.49 -7.13
N GLN A 40 -2.21 0.73 -8.41
CA GLN A 40 -1.17 1.09 -9.39
C GLN A 40 -0.58 2.48 -9.12
N SER A 41 -1.40 3.41 -8.66
CA SER A 41 -0.96 4.77 -8.31
C SER A 41 -0.18 4.78 -6.98
N GLU A 42 -0.63 4.01 -6.00
CA GLU A 42 0.02 3.84 -4.70
C GLU A 42 1.30 2.99 -4.78
N GLY A 43 1.30 1.93 -5.61
CA GLY A 43 2.50 1.14 -5.88
C GLY A 43 3.63 1.93 -6.56
N ASN A 44 3.33 3.08 -7.17
CA ASN A 44 4.33 4.04 -7.65
C ASN A 44 4.72 5.09 -6.59
N LEU A 45 3.95 5.24 -5.51
CA LEU A 45 4.23 6.14 -4.39
C LEU A 45 5.02 5.47 -3.27
N PHE A 46 4.96 4.14 -3.17
CA PHE A 46 5.87 3.35 -2.36
C PHE A 46 6.93 2.76 -3.28
N PRO A 47 8.10 3.41 -3.46
CA PRO A 47 9.27 2.63 -3.82
C PRO A 47 9.35 1.54 -2.76
N GLU A 48 9.27 0.29 -3.22
CA GLU A 48 9.55 -0.92 -2.44
C GLU A 48 10.44 -0.56 -1.26
N ASP A 49 9.96 -0.77 -0.03
CA ASP A 49 10.61 -0.42 1.25
C ASP A 49 12.05 -0.98 1.30
N SER A 50 12.94 -0.38 0.53
CA SER A 50 14.34 -0.66 0.42
C SER A 50 14.96 0.19 1.50
N TYR A 51 14.70 -0.22 2.73
CA TYR A 51 15.47 0.24 3.86
C TYR A 51 16.93 -0.10 3.56
N ASP A 52 17.74 0.92 3.29
CA ASP A 52 19.16 0.73 2.98
C ASP A 52 19.86 0.18 4.22
N TRP A 53 20.03 -1.14 4.24
CA TRP A 53 20.75 -1.86 5.28
C TRP A 53 22.28 -1.63 5.22
N GLY A 54 22.76 -0.78 4.31
CA GLY A 54 24.17 -0.55 4.05
C GLY A 54 24.85 -1.78 3.45
N SER A 55 26.17 -1.70 3.26
CA SER A 55 26.97 -2.75 2.61
C SER A 55 26.96 -4.11 3.33
N GLN A 56 26.45 -4.16 4.55
CA GLN A 56 26.38 -5.37 5.38
C GLN A 56 25.04 -6.12 5.24
N GLY A 57 24.04 -5.51 4.59
CA GLY A 57 22.72 -6.11 4.39
C GLY A 57 21.91 -6.27 5.67
N GLN A 58 20.68 -6.79 5.53
CA GLN A 58 19.78 -6.98 6.67
C GLN A 58 20.40 -7.91 7.71
N PRO A 59 20.47 -7.51 9.00
CA PRO A 59 20.99 -8.38 10.05
C PRO A 59 20.10 -9.61 10.19
N LYS A 60 20.72 -10.80 10.15
CA LYS A 60 20.01 -12.10 10.25
C LYS A 60 19.30 -12.31 11.58
N ALA A 61 19.67 -11.55 12.61
CA ALA A 61 19.09 -11.62 13.95
C ALA A 61 18.99 -10.24 14.57
N LYS A 62 18.07 -10.07 15.52
CA LYS A 62 17.95 -8.83 16.29
C LYS A 62 19.21 -8.64 17.14
N PRO A 63 19.80 -7.42 17.20
CA PRO A 63 20.92 -7.17 18.09
C PRO A 63 20.45 -7.34 19.56
N VAL A 64 21.16 -8.19 20.30
CA VAL A 64 20.91 -8.47 21.71
C VAL A 64 22.18 -8.24 22.53
N GLU A 65 22.00 -7.76 23.75
CA GLU A 65 23.06 -7.60 24.74
C GLU A 65 22.74 -8.47 25.95
N TYR A 66 23.75 -9.10 26.55
CA TYR A 66 23.59 -9.86 27.79
C TYR A 66 23.72 -8.94 29.00
N ILE A 67 22.70 -8.94 29.86
CA ILE A 67 22.70 -8.22 31.13
C ILE A 67 22.79 -9.25 32.27
N PRO A 68 23.84 -9.20 33.11
CA PRO A 68 23.98 -10.10 34.26
C PRO A 68 22.76 -10.03 35.19
N GLY A 69 22.18 -11.19 35.53
CA GLY A 69 21.00 -11.29 36.40
C GLY A 69 19.65 -11.06 35.72
N VAL A 70 19.62 -10.66 34.44
CA VAL A 70 18.39 -10.40 33.67
C VAL A 70 18.28 -11.29 32.42
N GLY A 71 19.41 -11.57 31.77
CA GLY A 71 19.46 -12.37 30.54
C GLY A 71 19.66 -11.54 29.28
N LEU A 72 19.28 -12.08 28.12
CA LEU A 72 19.43 -11.40 26.82
C LEU A 72 18.36 -10.31 26.65
N LYS A 73 18.78 -9.07 26.39
CA LYS A 73 17.90 -7.93 26.09
C LYS A 73 18.09 -7.48 24.65
N VAL A 74 17.00 -7.24 23.93
CA VAL A 74 17.03 -6.69 22.57
C VAL A 74 17.37 -5.20 22.63
N VAL A 75 18.46 -4.79 21.96
CA VAL A 75 18.99 -3.41 21.99
C VAL A 75 18.81 -2.65 20.66
N GLY A 76 18.13 -3.25 19.67
CA GLY A 76 17.84 -2.59 18.40
C GLY A 76 16.70 -3.21 17.60
N GLY A 77 16.17 -2.46 16.64
CA GLY A 77 15.02 -2.83 15.80
C GLY A 77 13.69 -2.19 16.25
N LYS A 78 12.61 -2.44 15.48
CA LYS A 78 11.27 -1.81 15.61
C LYS A 78 10.64 -1.86 17.02
N ASN A 79 11.07 -2.79 17.87
CA ASN A 79 10.55 -2.99 19.24
C ASN A 79 11.63 -2.78 20.32
N ALA A 80 12.78 -2.17 19.99
CA ALA A 80 13.76 -1.82 21.00
C ALA A 80 13.20 -0.69 21.87
N PRO A 81 13.31 -0.77 23.21
CA PRO A 81 12.99 0.36 24.06
C PRO A 81 13.98 1.49 23.73
N THR A 82 13.45 2.65 23.34
CA THR A 82 14.19 3.92 23.18
C THR A 82 14.84 4.34 24.48
#